data_AF-A0A2I2MIN7-F1
#
_entry.id   AF-A0A2I2MIN7-F1
#
_cell.length_a   1.000
_cell.length_b   1.000
_cell.length_c   1.000
_cell.angle_alpha   90.00
_cell.angle_beta   90.00
_cell.angle_gamma   90.00
#
_symmetry.space_group_name_H-M   'P 1'
#
loop_
_entity.id
_entity.type
_entity.pdbx_description
1 polymer ?
#
loop_
_entity_poly.entity_id
_entity_poly.type
_entity_poly.pdbx_seq_one_letter_code
_entity_poly.pdbx_strand_id
1 'polypeptide(L)'
;MPNSTDHLRYAEKHESFSNYLITQNIYLGWAITGLFYAAIHYIEAFLATVNIHSSQHRTRDSIIAENENLREVFLDFQELKNDSTQARYYGSEFTSDIVQERLENLQSLKSHILSLTK
;
A
#
# COMPACT_ATOMS: atom_id res chain seq x y z
N MET A 1 -2.67 18.92 -2.93
CA MET A 1 -2.51 17.45 -2.91
C MET A 1 -3.59 16.84 -3.79
N PRO A 2 -3.40 15.64 -4.36
CA PRO A 2 -4.50 14.92 -5.00
C PRO A 2 -5.68 14.76 -4.04
N ASN A 3 -6.91 14.70 -4.57
CA ASN A 3 -8.09 14.40 -3.78
C ASN A 3 -8.25 12.86 -3.61
N SER A 4 -9.28 12.45 -2.85
CA SER A 4 -9.56 11.03 -2.60
C SER A 4 -9.70 10.21 -3.89
N THR A 5 -10.49 10.69 -4.86
CA THR A 5 -10.71 10.02 -6.15
C THR A 5 -9.42 9.89 -6.96
N ASP A 6 -8.57 10.91 -6.97
CA ASP A 6 -7.26 10.83 -7.63
C ASP A 6 -6.38 9.78 -6.99
N HIS A 7 -6.33 9.72 -5.66
CA HIS A 7 -5.58 8.70 -4.94
C HIS A 7 -6.07 7.29 -5.22
N LEU A 8 -7.38 7.04 -5.22
CA LEU A 8 -7.95 5.73 -5.59
C LEU A 8 -7.50 5.32 -7.01
N ARG A 9 -7.57 6.23 -7.97
CA ARG A 9 -7.11 5.96 -9.34
C ARG A 9 -5.61 5.63 -9.41
N TYR A 10 -4.77 6.25 -8.58
CA TYR A 10 -3.35 5.88 -8.49
C TYR A 10 -3.18 4.50 -7.85
N ALA A 11 -3.93 4.20 -6.80
CA ALA A 11 -3.89 2.90 -6.13
C ALA A 11 -4.22 1.75 -7.11
N GLU A 12 -5.30 1.90 -7.87
CA GLU A 12 -5.73 0.91 -8.89
C GLU A 12 -4.69 0.68 -9.99
N LYS A 13 -3.97 1.73 -10.41
CA LYS A 13 -2.88 1.61 -11.40
C LYS A 13 -1.73 0.79 -10.85
N HIS A 14 -1.32 1.05 -9.61
CA HIS A 14 -0.25 0.29 -8.96
C HIS A 14 -0.66 -1.16 -8.73
N GLU A 15 -1.89 -1.41 -8.28
CA GLU A 15 -2.44 -2.76 -8.12
C GLU A 15 -2.46 -3.52 -9.45
N SER A 16 -2.93 -2.88 -10.53
CA SER A 16 -2.94 -3.49 -11.87
C SER A 16 -1.54 -3.84 -12.36
N PHE A 17 -0.57 -2.94 -12.16
CA PHE A 17 0.83 -3.19 -12.48
C PHE A 17 1.41 -4.35 -11.67
N SER A 18 1.20 -4.36 -10.35
CA SER A 18 1.66 -5.45 -9.49
C SER A 18 1.03 -6.78 -9.88
N ASN A 19 -0.29 -6.83 -10.08
CA ASN A 19 -0.99 -8.06 -10.46
C ASN A 19 -0.48 -8.62 -11.78
N TYR A 20 -0.12 -7.77 -12.75
CA TYR A 20 0.53 -8.22 -13.98
C TYR A 20 1.86 -8.93 -13.69
N LEU A 21 2.74 -8.33 -12.87
CA LEU A 21 4.03 -8.92 -12.50
C LEU A 21 3.87 -10.23 -11.72
N ILE A 22 2.91 -10.28 -10.79
CA ILE A 22 2.57 -11.46 -9.99
C ILE A 22 2.09 -12.59 -10.91
N THR A 23 1.17 -12.30 -11.82
CA THR A 23 0.60 -13.29 -12.76
C THR A 23 1.67 -13.88 -13.67
N GLN A 24 2.60 -13.04 -14.14
CA GLN A 24 3.72 -13.48 -14.97
C GLN A 24 4.85 -14.15 -14.15
N ASN A 25 4.79 -14.07 -12.82
CA ASN A 25 5.83 -14.51 -11.89
C ASN A 25 7.21 -13.93 -12.22
N ILE A 26 7.26 -12.63 -12.54
CA ILE A 26 8.49 -11.91 -12.88
C ILE A 26 8.65 -10.67 -12.02
N TYR A 27 9.90 -10.30 -11.73
CA TYR A 27 10.25 -9.06 -11.03
C TYR A 27 9.46 -8.89 -9.71
N LEU A 28 9.43 -9.94 -8.89
CA LEU A 28 8.59 -10.02 -7.69
C LEU A 28 8.86 -8.90 -6.66
N GLY A 29 10.10 -8.43 -6.52
CA GLY A 29 10.40 -7.25 -5.71
C GLY A 29 9.72 -5.96 -6.22
N TRP A 30 9.56 -5.82 -7.54
CA TRP A 30 8.80 -4.72 -8.14
C TRP A 30 7.28 -4.91 -8.00
N ALA A 31 6.79 -6.15 -7.98
CA ALA A 31 5.41 -6.44 -7.64
C ALA A 31 5.08 -5.94 -6.21
N ILE A 32 5.88 -6.34 -5.21
CA ILE A 32 5.75 -5.88 -3.82
C ILE A 32 5.87 -4.36 -3.72
N THR A 33 6.82 -3.76 -4.44
CA THR A 33 6.97 -2.31 -4.48
C THR A 33 5.68 -1.64 -4.96
N GLY A 34 5.06 -2.13 -6.04
CA GLY A 34 3.78 -1.63 -6.52
C GLY A 34 2.65 -1.83 -5.51
N LEU A 35 2.58 -2.97 -4.81
CA LEU A 35 1.57 -3.23 -3.78
C LEU A 35 1.69 -2.20 -2.63
N PHE A 36 2.91 -1.89 -2.22
CA PHE A 36 3.17 -0.84 -1.23
C PHE A 36 2.72 0.55 -1.70
N TYR A 37 3.00 0.93 -2.95
CA TYR A 37 2.53 2.21 -3.49
C TYR A 37 1.00 2.25 -3.63
N ALA A 38 0.36 1.12 -3.95
CA ALA A 38 -1.09 1.01 -3.91
C ALA A 38 -1.63 1.25 -2.49
N ALA A 39 -1.04 0.61 -1.47
CA ALA A 39 -1.43 0.81 -0.07
C ALA A 39 -1.27 2.26 0.41
N ILE A 40 -0.17 2.94 0.03
CA ILE A 40 -0.01 4.38 0.30
C ILE A 40 -1.19 5.16 -0.25
N HIS A 41 -1.55 4.90 -1.51
CA HIS A 41 -2.59 5.66 -2.18
C HIS A 41 -3.99 5.35 -1.64
N TYR A 42 -4.28 4.12 -1.21
CA TYR A 42 -5.50 3.84 -0.47
C TYR A 42 -5.55 4.65 0.84
N ILE A 43 -4.50 4.62 1.66
CA ILE A 43 -4.46 5.39 2.91
C ILE A 43 -4.62 6.90 2.66
N GLU A 44 -3.92 7.47 1.68
CA GLU A 44 -4.07 8.89 1.33
C GLU A 44 -5.47 9.21 0.81
N ALA A 45 -6.16 8.27 0.15
CA ALA A 45 -7.53 8.47 -0.29
C ALA A 45 -8.48 8.68 0.89
N PHE A 46 -8.34 7.90 1.97
CA PHE A 46 -9.07 8.12 3.21
C PHE A 46 -8.65 9.41 3.91
N LEU A 47 -7.35 9.66 4.07
CA LEU A 47 -6.88 10.88 4.75
C LEU A 47 -7.40 12.15 4.06
N ALA A 48 -7.48 12.14 2.72
CA ALA A 48 -8.05 13.24 1.96
C ALA A 48 -9.54 13.51 2.27
N THR A 49 -10.33 12.52 2.68
CA THR A 49 -11.75 12.74 3.06
C THR A 49 -11.88 13.48 4.39
N VAL A 50 -10.88 13.36 5.26
CA VAL A 50 -10.81 14.04 6.55
C VAL A 50 -9.86 15.25 6.54
N ASN A 51 -9.51 15.76 5.34
CA ASN A 51 -8.61 16.89 5.12
C ASN A 51 -7.21 16.73 5.77
N ILE A 52 -6.75 15.50 5.94
CA ILE A 52 -5.39 15.17 6.36
C ILE A 52 -4.59 14.76 5.13
N HIS A 53 -3.31 15.10 5.10
CA HIS A 53 -2.43 14.66 4.03
C HIS A 53 -1.03 14.36 4.54
N SER A 54 -0.38 13.33 4.00
CA SER A 54 0.97 12.94 4.42
C SER A 54 1.98 12.93 3.26
N SER A 55 2.56 14.11 3.00
CA SER A 55 3.54 14.30 1.93
C SER A 55 4.90 13.63 2.20
N GLN A 56 5.19 13.29 3.47
CA GLN A 56 6.45 12.67 3.88
C GLN A 56 6.21 11.31 4.51
N HIS A 57 7.10 10.35 4.24
CA HIS A 57 6.99 8.99 4.78
C HIS A 57 6.89 8.95 6.32
N ARG A 58 7.74 9.72 7.03
CA ARG A 58 7.70 9.76 8.50
C ARG A 58 6.38 10.30 9.03
N THR A 59 5.84 11.34 8.40
CA THR A 59 4.52 11.90 8.76
C THR A 59 3.43 10.86 8.56
N ARG A 60 3.49 10.09 7.47
CA ARG A 60 2.54 9.00 7.20
C ARG A 60 2.59 7.93 8.27
N ASP A 61 3.79 7.51 8.64
CA ASP A 61 3.98 6.46 9.65
C ASP A 61 3.36 6.87 10.99
N SER A 62 3.58 8.12 11.42
CA SER A 62 2.94 8.66 12.63
C SER A 62 1.42 8.71 12.50
N ILE A 63 0.90 9.20 11.37
CA ILE A 63 -0.56 9.27 11.15
C ILE A 63 -1.19 7.88 11.19
N ILE A 64 -0.60 6.87 10.53
CA ILE A 64 -1.14 5.50 10.53
C ILE A 64 -1.10 4.91 11.95
N ALA A 65 -0.03 5.16 12.72
CA ALA A 65 0.10 4.65 14.08
C ALA A 65 -0.87 5.31 15.07
N GLU A 66 -1.19 6.59 14.89
CA GLU A 66 -1.99 7.39 15.82
C GLU A 66 -3.48 7.45 15.45
N ASN A 67 -3.83 7.26 14.16
CA ASN A 67 -5.21 7.33 13.72
C ASN A 67 -5.94 6.02 14.03
N GLU A 68 -6.99 6.09 14.85
CA GLU A 68 -7.78 4.94 15.28
C GLU A 68 -8.36 4.14 14.10
N ASN A 69 -8.76 4.82 13.02
CA ASN A 69 -9.29 4.17 11.83
C ASN A 69 -8.20 3.46 11.01
N LEU A 70 -6.92 3.80 11.18
CA LEU A 70 -5.81 3.18 10.45
C LEU A 70 -5.07 2.11 11.26
N ARG A 71 -5.38 1.99 12.55
CA ARG A 71 -4.78 1.00 13.44
C ARG A 71 -5.00 -0.43 12.96
N GLU A 72 -6.16 -0.73 12.38
CA GLU A 72 -6.51 -2.05 11.87
C GLU A 72 -5.60 -2.51 10.72
N VAL A 73 -5.13 -1.57 9.90
CA VAL A 73 -4.30 -1.85 8.73
C VAL A 73 -2.81 -1.59 8.96
N PHE A 74 -2.43 -1.25 10.20
CA PHE A 74 -1.05 -0.86 10.53
C PHE A 74 -0.04 -1.98 10.23
N LEU A 75 -0.35 -3.22 10.62
CA LEU A 75 0.54 -4.36 10.40
C LEU A 75 0.66 -4.68 8.91
N ASP A 76 -0.47 -4.77 8.20
CA ASP A 76 -0.53 -4.98 6.75
C ASP A 76 0.32 -3.95 6.00
N PHE A 77 0.18 -2.67 6.36
CA PHE A 77 0.96 -1.59 5.77
C PHE A 77 2.46 -1.72 6.06
N GLN A 78 2.83 -2.07 7.30
CA GLN A 78 4.22 -2.19 7.71
C GLN A 78 4.94 -3.35 7.02
N GLU A 79 4.27 -4.49 6.81
CA GLU A 79 4.84 -5.61 6.05
C GLU A 79 5.11 -5.21 4.60
N LEU A 80 4.13 -4.60 3.93
CA LEU A 80 4.31 -4.08 2.56
C LEU A 80 5.46 -3.08 2.46
N LYS A 81 5.57 -2.18 3.44
CA LYS A 81 6.63 -1.17 3.50
C LYS A 81 8.01 -1.80 3.71
N ASN A 82 8.13 -2.74 4.63
CA ASN A 82 9.38 -3.40 4.94
C ASN A 82 9.90 -4.15 3.72
N ASP A 83 9.05 -4.96 3.08
CA ASP A 83 9.46 -5.76 1.92
C ASP A 83 9.72 -4.89 0.68
N SER A 84 8.94 -3.82 0.48
CA SER A 84 9.25 -2.80 -0.56
C SER A 84 10.61 -2.13 -0.32
N THR A 85 10.98 -1.92 0.94
CA THR A 85 12.29 -1.35 1.31
C THR A 85 13.41 -2.37 1.04
N GLN A 86 13.20 -3.63 1.41
CA GLN A 86 14.12 -4.74 1.12
C GLN A 86 14.35 -4.90 -0.39
N ALA A 87 13.29 -4.94 -1.19
CA ALA A 87 13.37 -5.04 -2.64
C ALA A 87 14.19 -3.90 -3.27
N ARG A 88 13.91 -2.64 -2.88
CA ARG A 88 14.48 -1.46 -3.54
C ARG A 88 15.90 -1.13 -3.11
N TYR A 89 16.20 -1.26 -1.82
CA TYR A 89 17.46 -0.75 -1.27
C TYR A 89 18.47 -1.85 -0.94
N TYR A 90 17.99 -3.08 -0.74
CA TYR A 90 18.83 -4.20 -0.32
C TYR A 90 18.90 -5.31 -1.37
N GLY A 91 18.12 -5.21 -2.45
CA GLY A 91 18.14 -6.16 -3.56
C GLY A 91 17.65 -7.56 -3.18
N SER A 92 16.85 -7.66 -2.11
CA SER A 92 16.33 -8.94 -1.62
C SER A 92 15.46 -9.62 -2.68
N GLU A 93 15.63 -10.94 -2.80
CA GLU A 93 14.79 -11.78 -3.66
C GLU A 93 13.54 -12.23 -2.91
N PHE A 94 12.46 -12.43 -3.64
CA PHE A 94 11.15 -12.79 -3.09
C PHE A 94 10.60 -14.02 -3.82
N THR A 95 9.91 -14.87 -3.07
CA THR A 95 9.17 -16.01 -3.62
C THR A 95 7.73 -15.62 -3.95
N SER A 96 7.07 -16.40 -4.80
CA SER A 96 5.65 -16.20 -5.13
C SER A 96 4.76 -16.30 -3.87
N ASP A 97 5.12 -17.14 -2.90
CA ASP A 97 4.38 -17.29 -1.64
C ASP A 97 4.41 -15.98 -0.82
N ILE A 98 5.60 -15.38 -0.64
CA ILE A 98 5.72 -14.10 0.08
C ILE A 98 4.92 -13.01 -0.65
N VAL A 99 4.98 -12.99 -1.99
CA VAL A 99 4.24 -12.01 -2.79
C VAL A 99 2.74 -12.21 -2.66
N GLN A 100 2.27 -13.45 -2.54
CA GLN A 100 0.86 -13.77 -2.30
C GLN A 100 0.41 -13.30 -0.91
N GLU A 101 1.21 -13.51 0.14
CA GLU A 101 0.94 -12.94 1.48
C GLU A 101 0.82 -11.41 1.43
N ARG A 102 1.72 -10.74 0.69
CA ARG A 102 1.68 -9.27 0.52
C ARG A 102 0.48 -8.80 -0.28
N LEU A 103 0.00 -9.59 -1.24
CA LEU A 103 -1.24 -9.30 -1.95
C LEU A 103 -2.44 -9.38 -1.00
N GLU A 104 -2.47 -10.35 -0.09
CA GLU A 104 -3.51 -10.49 0.94
C GLU A 104 -3.49 -9.32 1.92
N ASN A 105 -2.32 -8.86 2.37
CA ASN A 105 -2.20 -7.64 3.18
C ASN A 105 -2.81 -6.43 2.44
N LEU A 106 -2.51 -6.26 1.15
CA LEU A 106 -3.09 -5.16 0.36
C LEU A 106 -4.62 -5.28 0.26
N GLN A 107 -5.15 -6.49 0.06
CA GLN A 107 -6.59 -6.72 -0.05
C GLN A 107 -7.32 -6.41 1.27
N SER A 108 -6.77 -6.84 2.40
CA SER A 108 -7.24 -6.51 3.75
C SER A 108 -7.26 -4.99 3.93
N LEU A 109 -6.13 -4.32 3.70
CA LEU A 109 -5.99 -2.88 3.81
C LEU A 109 -6.98 -2.12 2.91
N LYS A 110 -7.06 -2.50 1.64
CA LYS A 110 -7.97 -1.91 0.65
C LYS A 110 -9.42 -2.02 1.11
N SER A 111 -9.84 -3.21 1.55
CA SER A 111 -11.21 -3.46 1.98
C SER A 111 -11.59 -2.57 3.16
N HIS A 112 -10.70 -2.47 4.15
CA HIS A 112 -10.89 -1.60 5.30
C HIS A 112 -10.98 -0.13 4.91
N ILE A 113 -10.01 0.38 4.14
CA ILE A 113 -9.97 1.79 3.72
C ILE A 113 -11.20 2.18 2.89
N LEU A 114 -11.64 1.32 1.97
CA LEU A 114 -12.84 1.59 1.17
C LEU A 114 -14.11 1.63 2.03
N SER A 115 -14.16 0.90 3.15
CA SER A 115 -15.28 1.00 4.09
C SER A 115 -15.37 2.36 4.80
N LEU A 116 -14.22 3.04 4.94
CA LEU A 116 -14.09 4.36 5.57
C LEU A 116 -14.29 5.51 4.57
N THR A 117 -14.08 5.25 3.28
CA THR A 117 -14.12 6.25 2.20
C THR A 117 -15.53 6.26 1.60
N LYS A 118 -16.47 6.93 2.27
CA LYS A 118 -17.85 7.13 1.78
C LYS A 118 -18.01 8.41 0.97
#